data_AF-A0AA39Q4T1-F1
#
_entry.id   AF-A0AA39Q4T1-F1
#
_cell.length_a   1.000
_cell.length_b   1.000
_cell.length_c   1.000
_cell.angle_alpha   90.00
_cell.angle_beta   90.00
_cell.angle_gamma   90.00
#
_symmetry.space_group_name_H-M   'P 1'
#
loop_
_entity.id
_entity.type
_entity.pdbx_description
1 polymer ?
#
loop_
_entity_poly.entity_id
_entity_poly.type
_entity_poly.pdbx_seq_one_letter_code
_entity_poly.pdbx_strand_id
1 'polypeptide(L)'
;MNATNALFHLDATARSVPGPTFPSETLNSDVSDILRATRPFLDTDRALIIQNIEDLRQQVSVYDTLLNRIDEIRSEVQSHRKAIHKAIVMYSLTIVPVRCLPVYVLRTLFREIQVSEWITSSLPLSQSLLNFIPGSVDAESCLRCLAGCSSILSATLV
;
A
#
# COMPACT_ATOMS: atom_id res chain seq x y z
N MET A 1 -2.46 12.80 4.73
CA MET A 1 -1.54 12.48 5.84
C MET A 1 -0.21 12.03 5.24
N ASN A 2 0.94 12.57 5.69
CA ASN A 2 2.25 12.16 5.15
C ASN A 2 2.82 10.95 5.91
N ALA A 3 3.82 10.28 5.34
CA ALA A 3 4.41 9.06 5.91
C ALA A 3 5.02 9.29 7.31
N THR A 4 5.63 10.46 7.54
CA THR A 4 6.24 10.83 8.81
C THR A 4 5.23 10.93 9.95
N ASN A 5 4.07 11.53 9.68
CA ASN A 5 2.98 11.61 10.65
C ASN A 5 2.43 10.22 10.99
N ALA A 6 2.26 9.36 9.98
CA ALA A 6 1.83 7.98 10.19
C ALA A 6 2.81 7.18 11.06
N LEU A 7 4.12 7.34 10.83
CA LEU A 7 5.15 6.65 11.60
C LEU A 7 5.16 7.09 13.06
N PHE A 8 4.97 8.38 13.34
CA PHE A 8 4.85 8.90 14.70
C PHE A 8 3.66 8.28 15.45
N HIS A 9 2.49 8.20 14.80
CA HIS A 9 1.31 7.56 15.41
C HIS A 9 1.50 6.05 15.63
N LEU A 10 2.21 5.36 14.75
CA LEU A 10 2.55 3.94 14.93
C LEU A 10 3.49 3.74 16.13
N ASP A 11 4.51 4.57 16.27
CA ASP A 11 5.43 4.53 17.42
C ASP A 11 4.71 4.85 18.74
N ALA A 12 3.81 5.84 18.73
CA ALA A 12 2.93 6.11 19.88
C ALA A 12 2.04 4.90 20.21
N THR A 13 1.46 4.26 19.20
CA THR A 13 0.64 3.04 19.37
C THR A 13 1.47 1.91 19.98
N ALA A 14 2.70 1.69 19.50
CA ALA A 14 3.60 0.66 20.02
C ALA A 14 3.91 0.86 21.51
N ARG A 15 4.10 2.11 21.95
CA ARG A 15 4.31 2.44 23.37
C ARG A 15 3.06 2.30 24.23
N SER A 16 1.87 2.37 23.62
CA SER A 16 0.60 2.24 24.33
C SER A 16 0.12 0.80 24.53
N VAL A 17 0.81 -0.18 23.95
CA VAL A 17 0.46 -1.60 24.16
C VAL A 17 0.59 -1.90 25.66
N PRO A 18 -0.49 -2.38 26.32
CA PRO A 18 -0.43 -2.69 27.74
C PRO A 18 0.59 -3.78 27.99
N GLY A 19 1.32 -3.69 29.12
CA GLY A 19 2.19 -4.76 29.58
C GLY A 19 1.39 -5.93 30.16
N PRO A 20 1.93 -7.16 30.14
CA PRO A 20 1.27 -8.29 30.77
C PRO A 20 1.23 -8.09 32.29
N THR A 21 0.07 -8.37 32.88
CA THR A 21 -0.12 -8.35 34.33
C THR A 21 -0.23 -9.78 34.82
N PHE A 22 0.76 -10.22 35.58
CA PHE A 22 0.81 -11.57 36.12
C PHE A 22 0.23 -11.62 37.55
N PRO A 23 -0.26 -12.80 37.99
CA PRO A 23 -0.63 -13.00 39.38
C PRO A 23 0.56 -12.72 40.31
N SER A 24 0.27 -12.29 41.54
CA SER A 24 1.33 -11.95 42.50
C SER A 24 2.21 -13.16 42.81
N GLU A 25 3.48 -12.90 43.11
CA GLU A 25 4.44 -13.95 43.46
C GLU A 25 4.04 -14.69 44.74
N THR A 26 3.39 -13.99 45.68
CA THR A 26 2.78 -14.58 46.87
C THR A 26 1.73 -15.63 46.52
N LEU A 27 0.85 -15.34 45.56
CA LEU A 27 -0.15 -16.31 45.11
C LEU A 27 0.50 -17.53 44.45
N ASN A 28 1.54 -17.32 43.65
CA ASN A 28 2.24 -18.42 43.00
C ASN A 28 2.91 -19.34 44.04
N SER A 29 3.48 -18.76 45.10
CA SER A 29 4.01 -19.53 46.23
C SER A 29 2.89 -20.30 46.93
N ASP A 30 1.79 -19.62 47.25
CA ASP A 30 0.63 -20.18 47.93
C ASP A 30 0.01 -21.35 47.17
N VAL A 31 -0.13 -21.23 45.85
CA VAL A 31 -0.59 -22.31 44.96
C VAL A 31 0.40 -23.46 44.95
N SER A 32 1.71 -23.17 44.90
CA SER A 32 2.75 -24.20 44.97
C SER A 32 2.67 -24.99 46.29
N ASP A 33 2.47 -24.29 47.41
CA ASP A 33 2.38 -24.89 48.73
C ASP A 33 1.12 -25.76 48.91
N ILE A 34 -0.02 -25.35 48.33
CA ILE A 34 -1.22 -26.19 48.25
C ILE A 34 -0.90 -27.47 47.49
N LEU A 35 -0.32 -27.35 46.29
CA LEU A 35 -0.06 -28.49 45.40
C LEU A 35 0.96 -29.46 45.99
N ARG A 36 1.87 -28.97 46.84
CA ARG A 36 2.83 -29.79 47.59
C ARG A 36 2.29 -30.31 48.93
N ALA A 37 1.05 -29.97 49.28
CA ALA A 37 0.44 -30.25 50.57
C ALA A 37 1.27 -29.73 51.76
N THR A 38 2.08 -28.69 51.56
CA THR A 38 2.82 -27.99 52.62
C THR A 38 1.92 -27.01 53.38
N ARG A 39 0.78 -26.63 52.79
CA ARG A 39 -0.30 -25.90 53.48
C ARG A 39 -1.69 -26.48 53.15
N PRO A 40 -2.68 -26.34 54.05
CA PRO A 40 -4.06 -26.72 53.77
C PRO A 40 -4.72 -25.78 52.74
N PHE A 41 -5.71 -26.30 52.02
CA PHE A 41 -6.55 -25.53 51.10
C PHE A 41 -7.61 -24.76 51.87
N LEU A 42 -7.65 -23.44 51.69
CA LEU A 42 -8.57 -22.52 52.35
C LEU A 42 -9.77 -22.20 51.46
N ASP A 43 -10.90 -21.82 52.06
CA ASP A 43 -12.12 -21.49 51.33
C ASP A 43 -11.94 -20.32 50.34
N THR A 44 -11.01 -19.40 50.63
CA THR A 44 -10.68 -18.25 49.77
C THR A 44 -9.82 -18.62 48.56
N ASP A 45 -9.02 -19.69 48.65
CA ASP A 45 -8.03 -20.05 47.63
C ASP A 45 -8.69 -20.33 46.28
N ARG A 46 -9.81 -21.06 46.30
CA ARG A 46 -10.54 -21.40 45.08
C ARG A 46 -10.99 -20.16 44.32
N ALA A 47 -11.59 -19.19 45.02
CA ALA A 47 -12.12 -17.98 44.39
C ALA A 47 -10.99 -17.15 43.79
N LEU A 48 -9.89 -17.01 44.52
CA LEU A 48 -8.74 -16.20 44.12
C LEU A 48 -7.99 -16.81 42.93
N ILE A 49 -7.81 -18.13 42.88
CA ILE A 49 -7.22 -18.83 41.72
C ILE A 49 -8.10 -18.65 40.48
N ILE A 50 -9.42 -18.83 40.62
CA ILE A 50 -10.36 -18.67 39.49
C ILE A 50 -10.32 -17.24 38.94
N GLN A 51 -10.32 -16.24 39.80
CA GLN A 51 -10.26 -14.84 39.37
C GLN A 51 -8.99 -14.55 38.55
N ASN A 52 -7.82 -15.00 39.02
CA ASN A 52 -6.56 -14.78 38.30
C ASN A 52 -6.52 -15.49 36.94
N ILE A 53 -7.09 -16.69 36.83
CA ILE A 53 -7.23 -17.38 35.54
C ILE A 53 -8.11 -16.56 34.59
N GLU A 54 -9.20 -15.99 35.09
CA GLU A 54 -10.12 -15.20 34.28
C GLU A 54 -9.47 -13.86 33.84
N ASP A 55 -8.73 -13.20 34.73
CA ASP A 55 -7.98 -11.99 34.39
C ASP A 55 -6.93 -12.26 33.30
N LEU A 56 -6.25 -13.41 33.36
CA LEU A 56 -5.30 -13.83 32.32
C LEU A 56 -6.01 -14.13 30.98
N ARG A 57 -7.17 -14.79 31.00
CA ARG A 57 -7.98 -15.03 29.79
C ARG A 57 -8.45 -13.73 29.17
N GLN A 58 -8.89 -12.79 29.98
CA GLN A 58 -9.30 -11.47 29.52
C GLN A 58 -8.13 -10.72 28.86
N GLN A 59 -6.92 -10.80 29.45
CA GLN A 59 -5.72 -10.23 28.85
C GLN A 59 -5.41 -10.85 27.48
N VAL A 60 -5.49 -12.18 27.35
CA VAL A 60 -5.30 -12.86 26.06
C VAL A 60 -6.28 -12.34 25.02
N SER A 61 -7.57 -12.22 25.36
CA SER A 61 -8.58 -11.68 24.44
C SER A 61 -8.29 -10.24 23.99
N VAL A 62 -7.77 -9.39 24.88
CA VAL A 62 -7.34 -8.03 24.53
C VAL A 62 -6.18 -8.06 23.55
N TYR A 63 -5.15 -8.88 23.79
CA TYR A 63 -4.03 -9.02 22.87
C TYR A 63 -4.46 -9.58 21.51
N ASP A 64 -5.34 -10.58 21.46
CA ASP A 64 -5.87 -11.12 20.21
C ASP A 64 -6.60 -10.05 19.40
N THR A 65 -7.40 -9.21 20.07
CA THR A 65 -8.08 -8.07 19.44
C THR A 65 -7.09 -7.07 18.85
N LEU A 66 -6.01 -6.74 19.58
CA LEU A 66 -4.96 -5.86 19.09
C LEU A 66 -4.23 -6.46 17.88
N LEU A 67 -3.90 -7.76 17.92
CA LEU A 67 -3.25 -8.46 16.82
C LEU A 67 -4.11 -8.47 15.55
N ASN A 68 -5.41 -8.80 15.69
CA ASN A 68 -6.35 -8.75 14.58
C ASN A 68 -6.38 -7.38 13.92
N ARG A 69 -6.40 -6.30 14.72
CA ARG A 69 -6.39 -4.93 14.19
C ARG A 69 -5.08 -4.58 13.49
N ILE A 70 -3.94 -5.04 14.00
CA ILE A 70 -2.63 -4.86 13.34
C ILE A 70 -2.61 -5.57 11.98
N ASP A 71 -3.19 -6.76 11.89
CA ASP A 71 -3.25 -7.52 10.64
C ASP A 71 -4.16 -6.86 9.60
N GLU A 72 -5.28 -6.26 10.00
CA GLU A 72 -6.11 -5.44 9.11
C GLU A 72 -5.33 -4.25 8.54
N ILE A 73 -4.64 -3.49 9.41
CA ILE A 73 -3.82 -2.34 8.99
C ILE A 73 -2.70 -2.79 8.05
N ARG A 74 -2.04 -3.92 8.37
CA ARG A 74 -1.00 -4.51 7.53
C ARG A 74 -1.54 -4.85 6.13
N SER A 75 -2.71 -5.47 6.06
CA SER A 75 -3.38 -5.82 4.79
C SER A 75 -3.68 -4.58 3.95
N GLU A 76 -4.22 -3.53 4.58
CA GLU A 76 -4.52 -2.26 3.90
C GLU A 76 -3.26 -1.59 3.34
N VAL A 77 -2.20 -1.47 4.15
CA VAL A 77 -0.92 -0.89 3.71
C VAL A 77 -0.31 -1.70 2.57
N GLN A 78 -0.40 -3.03 2.60
CA GLN A 78 0.06 -3.89 1.50
C GLN A 78 -0.75 -3.67 0.21
N SER A 79 -2.07 -3.50 0.32
CA SER A 79 -2.94 -3.18 -0.81
C SER A 79 -2.53 -1.86 -1.48
N HIS A 80 -2.35 -0.81 -0.66
CA HIS A 80 -1.89 0.50 -1.15
C HIS A 80 -0.52 0.40 -1.82
N ARG A 81 0.43 -0.34 -1.24
CA ARG A 81 1.75 -0.57 -1.84
C ARG A 81 1.65 -1.25 -3.20
N LYS A 82 0.79 -2.27 -3.34
CA LYS A 82 0.55 -2.97 -4.63
C LYS A 82 -0.04 -2.03 -5.67
N ALA A 83 -1.02 -1.20 -5.28
CA ALA A 83 -1.63 -0.21 -6.16
C ALA A 83 -0.60 0.82 -6.66
N ILE A 84 0.23 1.35 -5.77
CA ILE A 84 1.32 2.28 -6.12
C ILE A 84 2.31 1.61 -7.06
N HIS A 85 2.71 0.37 -6.80
CA HIS A 85 3.64 -0.34 -7.67
C HIS A 85 3.07 -0.54 -9.07
N LYS A 86 1.80 -0.94 -9.18
CA LYS A 86 1.08 -1.02 -10.45
C LYS A 86 1.05 0.32 -11.18
N ALA A 87 0.76 1.41 -10.46
CA ALA A 87 0.75 2.75 -11.03
C ALA A 87 2.15 3.18 -11.53
N ILE A 88 3.22 2.88 -10.79
CA ILE A 88 4.60 3.14 -11.21
C ILE A 88 4.92 2.41 -12.51
N VAL A 89 4.57 1.13 -12.62
CA VAL A 89 4.80 0.34 -13.84
C VAL A 89 4.02 0.93 -15.02
N MET A 90 2.72 1.20 -14.84
CA MET A 90 1.88 1.79 -15.90
C MET A 90 2.40 3.15 -16.33
N TYR A 91 2.65 4.05 -15.39
CA TYR A 91 3.18 5.37 -15.68
C TYR A 91 4.53 5.30 -16.39
N SER A 92 5.43 4.43 -15.94
CA SER A 92 6.74 4.24 -16.57
C SER A 92 6.61 3.79 -18.02
N LEU A 93 5.65 2.90 -18.34
CA LEU A 93 5.36 2.48 -19.70
C LEU A 93 4.77 3.62 -20.53
N THR A 94 3.83 4.39 -19.99
CA THR A 94 3.22 5.53 -20.69
C THR A 94 4.25 6.60 -21.07
N ILE A 95 5.25 6.84 -20.23
CA ILE A 95 6.27 7.87 -20.49
C ILE A 95 7.49 7.35 -21.27
N VAL A 96 7.54 6.08 -21.67
CA VAL A 96 8.62 5.54 -22.50
C VAL A 96 8.90 6.42 -23.73
N PRO A 97 7.90 6.90 -24.49
CA PRO A 97 8.14 7.74 -25.67
C PRO A 97 8.81 9.06 -25.31
N VAL A 98 8.40 9.67 -24.19
CA VAL A 98 9.00 10.91 -23.67
C VAL A 98 10.46 10.70 -23.27
N ARG A 99 10.81 9.50 -22.80
CA ARG A 99 12.19 9.14 -22.43
C ARG A 99 13.06 8.74 -23.62
N CYS A 100 12.49 8.13 -24.65
CA CYS A 100 13.22 7.56 -25.78
C CYS A 100 13.37 8.51 -26.97
N LEU A 101 12.47 9.49 -27.12
CA LEU A 101 12.52 10.43 -28.24
C LEU A 101 13.37 11.67 -27.89
N PRO A 102 14.19 12.18 -28.83
CA PRO A 102 14.87 13.45 -28.66
C PRO A 102 13.89 14.60 -28.40
N VAL A 103 14.30 15.56 -27.56
CA VAL A 103 13.45 16.70 -27.16
C VAL A 103 12.89 17.48 -28.35
N TYR A 104 13.63 17.62 -29.45
CA TYR A 104 13.15 18.31 -30.65
C TYR A 104 11.99 17.55 -31.31
N VAL A 105 12.05 16.21 -31.37
CA VAL A 105 10.98 15.36 -31.92
C VAL A 105 9.72 15.52 -31.08
N LEU A 106 9.85 15.45 -29.75
CA LEU A 106 8.73 15.66 -28.84
C LEU A 106 8.10 17.05 -29.03
N ARG A 107 8.91 18.12 -29.08
CA ARG A 107 8.43 19.50 -29.26
C ARG A 107 7.69 19.68 -30.59
N THR A 108 8.18 19.09 -31.68
CA THR A 108 7.51 19.14 -32.98
C THR A 108 6.16 18.42 -32.91
N LEU A 109 6.14 17.18 -32.40
CA LEU A 109 4.89 16.40 -32.26
C LEU A 109 3.85 17.11 -31.38
N PHE A 110 4.24 17.67 -30.23
CA PHE A 110 3.31 18.39 -29.37
C PHE A 110 2.78 19.69 -30.02
N ARG A 111 3.63 20.44 -30.73
CA ARG A 111 3.18 21.62 -31.49
C ARG A 111 2.19 21.23 -32.59
N GLU A 112 2.45 20.12 -33.27
CA GLU A 112 1.62 19.65 -34.37
C GLU A 112 0.29 19.08 -33.88
N ILE A 113 0.26 18.38 -32.74
CA ILE A 113 -0.98 17.97 -32.06
C ILE A 113 -1.77 19.20 -31.61
N GLN A 114 -1.13 20.19 -30.97
CA GLN A 114 -1.83 21.43 -30.57
C GLN A 114 -2.43 22.18 -31.76
N VAL A 115 -1.69 22.27 -32.87
CA VAL A 115 -2.18 22.86 -34.12
C VAL A 115 -3.31 22.01 -34.69
N SER A 116 -3.21 20.69 -34.64
CA SER A 116 -4.23 19.77 -35.15
C SER A 116 -5.51 19.79 -34.31
N GLU A 117 -5.43 19.83 -32.98
CA GLU A 117 -6.55 19.98 -32.03
C GLU A 117 -7.24 21.35 -32.20
N TRP A 118 -6.44 22.41 -32.37
CA TRP A 118 -6.96 23.73 -32.72
C TRP A 118 -7.72 23.70 -34.05
N ILE A 119 -7.17 23.05 -35.07
CA ILE A 119 -7.81 22.91 -36.39
C ILE A 119 -9.06 22.00 -36.31
N THR A 120 -9.04 20.90 -35.55
CA THR A 120 -10.19 19.99 -35.42
C THR A 120 -11.34 20.57 -34.60
N SER A 121 -11.07 21.48 -33.66
CA SER A 121 -12.13 22.29 -33.04
C SER A 121 -12.77 23.29 -34.01
N SER A 122 -12.23 23.44 -35.23
CA SER A 122 -12.69 24.40 -36.23
C SER A 122 -13.17 23.83 -37.59
N LEU A 123 -12.99 22.54 -37.96
CA LEU A 123 -13.70 21.83 -39.06
C LEU A 123 -13.17 20.36 -39.23
N PRO A 124 -13.87 19.45 -39.97
CA PRO A 124 -13.63 18.00 -39.90
C PRO A 124 -12.39 17.53 -40.68
N LEU A 125 -11.77 16.48 -40.12
CA LEU A 125 -10.60 15.77 -40.62
C LEU A 125 -10.67 15.42 -42.11
N SER A 126 -9.64 15.81 -42.87
CA SER A 126 -9.15 15.03 -44.01
C SER A 126 -7.68 15.34 -44.35
N GLN A 127 -6.89 14.27 -44.44
CA GLN A 127 -5.79 14.08 -45.40
C GLN A 127 -4.37 14.63 -45.15
N SER A 128 -3.97 15.06 -43.95
CA SER A 128 -2.56 15.50 -43.75
C SER A 128 -1.57 14.49 -43.18
N LEU A 129 -1.97 13.26 -42.82
CA LEU A 129 -1.07 12.28 -42.17
C LEU A 129 -0.11 11.50 -43.10
N LEU A 130 0.01 11.83 -44.38
CA LEU A 130 0.76 10.98 -45.33
C LEU A 130 2.05 11.55 -45.90
N ASN A 131 2.38 12.81 -45.66
CA ASN A 131 3.56 13.42 -46.27
C ASN A 131 4.38 14.18 -45.24
N PHE A 132 5.24 13.53 -44.44
CA PHE A 132 6.48 14.16 -43.95
C PHE A 132 7.29 13.16 -43.11
N ILE A 133 8.27 12.47 -43.72
CA ILE A 133 9.68 12.39 -43.27
C ILE A 133 10.55 11.91 -44.45
N PRO A 134 11.51 12.69 -44.98
CA PRO A 134 12.65 12.14 -45.68
C PRO A 134 13.89 12.14 -44.78
N GLY A 135 14.44 10.95 -44.50
CA GLY A 135 15.85 10.79 -44.12
C GLY A 135 16.17 10.46 -42.65
N SER A 136 16.60 9.21 -42.44
CA SER A 136 17.46 8.69 -41.36
C SER A 136 17.00 8.83 -39.90
N VAL A 137 16.21 7.87 -39.43
CA VAL A 137 16.54 6.74 -38.53
C VAL A 137 15.22 5.98 -38.44
N ASP A 138 15.17 4.75 -38.97
CA ASP A 138 14.00 3.86 -39.07
C ASP A 138 12.67 4.51 -38.70
N ALA A 139 12.10 5.25 -39.66
CA ALA A 139 10.75 5.80 -39.55
C ALA A 139 9.74 4.70 -39.20
N GLU A 140 10.01 3.45 -39.58
CA GLU A 140 9.25 2.27 -39.20
C GLU A 140 9.36 1.91 -37.71
N SER A 141 10.53 2.11 -37.09
CA SER A 141 10.73 1.90 -35.65
C SER A 141 10.05 3.02 -34.84
N CYS A 142 10.13 4.27 -35.30
CA CYS A 142 9.37 5.39 -34.75
C CYS A 142 7.84 5.22 -34.93
N LEU A 143 7.38 4.73 -36.08
CA LEU A 143 5.98 4.44 -36.34
C LEU A 143 5.48 3.24 -35.55
N ARG A 144 6.30 2.20 -35.31
CA ARG A 144 5.95 1.10 -34.39
C ARG A 144 5.88 1.57 -32.93
N CYS A 145 6.79 2.46 -32.51
CA CYS A 145 6.69 3.11 -31.20
C CYS A 145 5.42 3.96 -31.09
N LEU A 146 5.09 4.78 -32.10
CA LEU A 146 3.88 5.61 -32.12
C LEU A 146 2.59 4.79 -32.24
N ALA A 147 2.56 3.71 -33.02
CA ALA A 147 1.43 2.80 -33.14
C ALA A 147 1.19 2.01 -31.83
N GLY A 148 2.26 1.61 -31.15
CA GLY A 148 2.21 1.07 -29.79
C GLY A 148 1.70 2.09 -28.76
N CYS A 149 1.97 3.39 -28.96
CA CYS A 149 1.47 4.46 -28.08
C CYS A 149 0.02 4.84 -28.36
N SER A 150 -0.41 4.82 -29.62
CA SER A 150 -1.80 5.10 -30.02
C SER A 150 -2.76 4.04 -29.46
N SER A 151 -2.33 2.78 -29.41
CA SER A 151 -3.11 1.69 -28.81
C SER A 151 -3.21 1.78 -27.29
N ILE A 152 -2.21 2.39 -26.62
CA ILE A 152 -2.22 2.67 -25.17
C ILE A 152 -3.04 3.93 -24.84
N LEU A 153 -2.97 4.97 -25.68
CA LEU A 153 -3.73 6.22 -25.52
C LEU A 153 -5.24 6.01 -25.75
N SER A 154 -5.65 5.18 -26.73
CA SER A 154 -7.07 4.84 -26.93
C SER A 154 -7.67 4.01 -25.79
N ALA A 155 -6.88 3.24 -25.05
CA ALA A 155 -7.36 2.44 -23.91
C ALA A 155 -7.53 3.27 -22.61
N THR A 156 -7.06 4.52 -22.59
CA THR A 156 -7.10 5.41 -21.40
C THR A 156 -8.17 6.51 -21.53
N LEU A 157 -8.94 6.52 -22.63
CA LEU A 157 -9.96 7.53 -22.95
C LEU A 157 -11.41 6.97 -22.96
N VAL A 158 -11.65 5.88 -22.24
CA VAL A 158 -12.98 5.37 -21.83
C VAL A 158 -12.98 5.14 -20.34
#